data_AF-A0A2B4SVJ3-F1
#
_entry.id   AF-A0A2B4SVJ3-F1
#
_cell.length_a   1.000
_cell.length_b   1.000
_cell.length_c   1.000
_cell.angle_alpha   90.00
_cell.angle_beta   90.00
_cell.angle_gamma   90.00
#
_symmetry.space_group_name_H-M   'P 1'
#
loop_
_entity.id
_entity.type
_entity.pdbx_description
1 polymer ?
#
loop_
_entity_poly.entity_id
_entity_poly.type
_entity_poly.pdbx_seq_one_letter_code
_entity_poly.pdbx_strand_id
1 'polypeptide(L)'
;MHLLLQEICLTSFGCLNIALLVINLTAKGLAYDEFDKECVRVHNQLRALHNASALCWSESLAGDAQRWAENLANKDRAEHDYQDLITKGQGENIAWMTLTTEKCEGPRKSGCVSCGDIVKKWYSEEKNYDFQKGAAIDPGQPIRHFNQIVWKSTTELGMGSARSNEHGLIVVARYSPMGSTGGTVSFLQNVDPPGQKSGNVSLDTTDQNANSKPETTIIKITKVVQKFPQGSNPQESGKSVSGEKPTQGVPSSPAPKTESEPNENSMTCGIRKPSRIVGGEVAYPGAWPWQAGFKRDANDILFCGGSLINKEWVVTASHCVYDLLNINKNTVLVVVLGEFDKASKEEQEISVKTKRIIMHPKYDSQTLDYDIALVKLEKPLRDFSTYIRPVCVPDGSETFDSKSKCYVTGFGRTQQGGDLAGMLRMAKIPLVDKETCKQAYDEKLTERMICAGFPKGGIDACQGDSGGPLSCLYEGRWYLTGVVSWGVGCAQPNAYGVYSKVQVLEDWLDATMKANE
;
A
#
# COMPACT_ATOMS: atom_id res chain seq x y z
N MET A 1 -26.45 23.55 -24.03
CA MET A 1 -26.22 25.01 -23.95
C MET A 1 -27.33 25.59 -23.08
N HIS A 2 -26.97 26.35 -22.03
CA HIS A 2 -27.88 27.02 -21.07
C HIS A 2 -28.63 26.07 -20.09
N LEU A 3 -28.38 26.21 -18.77
CA LEU A 3 -29.12 27.04 -17.76
C LEU A 3 -30.57 26.55 -17.55
N LEU A 4 -31.16 26.43 -16.36
CA LEU A 4 -30.77 26.32 -14.94
C LEU A 4 -32.10 26.49 -14.14
N LEU A 5 -32.32 25.71 -13.08
CA LEU A 5 -33.16 25.98 -11.89
C LEU A 5 -34.66 26.38 -12.00
N GLN A 6 -35.51 25.50 -11.45
CA GLN A 6 -36.56 25.70 -10.42
C GLN A 6 -37.27 24.33 -10.23
N GLU A 7 -37.66 23.80 -9.08
CA GLU A 7 -37.84 24.27 -7.69
C GLU A 7 -37.11 23.30 -6.71
N ILE A 8 -36.94 23.50 -5.39
CA ILE A 8 -37.94 23.61 -4.30
C ILE A 8 -37.35 24.40 -3.11
N CYS A 9 -38.19 25.15 -2.41
CA CYS A 9 -37.82 26.05 -1.30
C CYS A 9 -37.88 25.38 0.10
N LEU A 10 -37.32 26.06 1.10
CA LEU A 10 -37.09 25.56 2.47
C LEU A 10 -38.33 25.49 3.38
N THR A 11 -38.28 24.57 4.33
CA THR A 11 -38.60 24.83 5.75
C THR A 11 -37.58 24.06 6.60
N SER A 12 -37.13 24.44 7.79
CA SER A 12 -36.93 25.70 8.52
C SER A 12 -36.22 25.25 9.83
N PHE A 13 -35.36 26.07 10.43
CA PHE A 13 -34.59 25.72 11.66
C PHE A 13 -33.61 24.53 11.58
N GLY A 14 -32.43 24.76 10.97
CA GLY A 14 -31.28 23.85 11.10
C GLY A 14 -29.99 24.37 10.44
N CYS A 15 -30.11 24.95 9.24
CA CYS A 15 -28.95 25.27 8.40
C CYS A 15 -28.07 26.44 8.88
N LEU A 16 -28.53 27.32 9.78
CA LEU A 16 -27.77 28.53 10.13
C LEU A 16 -26.51 28.24 10.97
N ASN A 17 -26.57 27.24 11.87
CA ASN A 17 -25.40 26.79 12.63
C ASN A 17 -24.47 25.88 11.79
N ILE A 18 -25.03 25.09 10.86
CA ILE A 18 -24.22 24.23 9.99
C ILE A 18 -23.47 25.07 8.96
N ALA A 19 -24.08 26.13 8.42
CA ALA A 19 -23.39 27.07 7.52
C ALA A 19 -22.18 27.73 8.20
N LEU A 20 -22.31 28.21 9.45
CA LEU A 20 -21.16 28.74 10.19
C LEU A 20 -20.09 27.67 10.51
N LEU A 21 -20.48 26.42 10.77
CA LEU A 21 -19.53 25.34 11.03
C LEU A 21 -18.76 24.93 9.76
N VAL A 22 -19.46 24.83 8.62
CA VAL A 22 -18.88 24.47 7.32
C VAL A 22 -18.02 25.61 6.76
N ILE A 23 -18.45 26.87 6.90
CA ILE A 23 -17.66 28.03 6.47
C ILE A 23 -16.37 28.17 7.31
N ASN A 24 -16.41 27.84 8.61
CA ASN A 24 -15.20 27.78 9.44
C ASN A 24 -14.30 26.56 9.13
N LEU A 25 -14.86 25.43 8.70
CA LEU A 25 -14.06 24.27 8.25
C LEU A 25 -13.39 24.51 6.89
N THR A 26 -13.94 25.37 6.03
CA THR A 26 -13.24 25.85 4.83
C THR A 26 -12.20 26.95 5.11
N ALA A 27 -12.07 27.42 6.35
CA ALA A 27 -11.24 28.56 6.74
C ALA A 27 -10.02 28.17 7.61
N LYS A 28 -9.28 27.12 7.21
CA LYS A 28 -7.84 26.88 7.49
C LYS A 28 -7.37 25.65 6.71
N GLY A 29 -6.20 25.75 6.06
CA GLY A 29 -5.71 24.76 5.09
C GLY A 29 -5.32 23.42 5.70
N LEU A 30 -6.29 22.51 5.79
CA LEU A 30 -6.14 21.12 6.25
C LEU A 30 -6.65 20.08 5.22
N ALA A 31 -6.78 20.48 3.95
CA ALA A 31 -7.17 19.60 2.86
C ALA A 31 -6.00 19.43 1.90
N TYR A 32 -5.68 18.17 1.55
CA TYR A 32 -4.64 17.79 0.58
C TYR A 32 -4.80 18.53 -0.75
N ASP A 33 -4.07 19.63 -0.90
CA ASP A 33 -4.27 20.60 -1.99
C ASP A 33 -3.35 20.34 -3.20
N GLU A 34 -3.43 21.19 -4.22
CA GLU A 34 -2.59 21.06 -5.42
C GLU A 34 -1.09 21.29 -5.14
N PHE A 35 -0.75 22.05 -4.11
CA PHE A 35 0.63 22.25 -3.67
C PHE A 35 1.13 20.98 -2.97
N ASP A 36 0.32 20.35 -2.12
CA ASP A 36 0.64 19.10 -1.43
C ASP A 36 0.82 17.93 -2.42
N LYS A 37 -0.07 17.83 -3.42
CA LYS A 37 0.08 16.91 -4.56
C LYS A 37 1.39 17.15 -5.31
N GLU A 38 1.77 18.41 -5.51
CA GLU A 38 3.06 18.73 -6.11
C GLU A 38 4.23 18.30 -5.21
N CYS A 39 4.14 18.49 -3.90
CA CYS A 39 5.16 18.05 -2.95
C CYS A 39 5.43 16.54 -3.09
N VAL A 40 4.38 15.71 -3.05
CA VAL A 40 4.48 14.25 -3.22
C VAL A 40 5.08 13.92 -4.59
N ARG A 41 4.56 14.53 -5.67
CA ARG A 41 5.02 14.31 -7.04
C ARG A 41 6.52 14.62 -7.21
N VAL A 42 6.99 15.74 -6.67
CA VAL A 42 8.40 16.17 -6.85
C VAL A 42 9.34 15.37 -5.96
N HIS A 43 8.97 15.05 -4.71
CA HIS A 43 9.74 14.11 -3.89
C HIS A 43 9.91 12.77 -4.63
N ASN A 44 8.83 12.23 -5.20
CA ASN A 44 8.85 10.91 -5.84
C ASN A 44 9.64 10.91 -7.16
N GLN A 45 9.60 12.01 -7.93
CA GLN A 45 10.47 12.19 -9.10
C GLN A 45 11.95 12.18 -8.73
N LEU A 46 12.34 12.86 -7.64
CA LEU A 46 13.72 12.91 -7.18
C LEU A 46 14.16 11.56 -6.60
N ARG A 47 13.34 10.95 -5.73
CA ARG A 47 13.59 9.64 -5.12
C ARG A 47 13.80 8.52 -6.14
N ALA A 48 13.06 8.55 -7.25
CA ALA A 48 13.23 7.61 -8.35
C ALA A 48 14.64 7.66 -8.99
N LEU A 49 15.34 8.80 -8.92
CA LEU A 49 16.73 8.89 -9.38
C LEU A 49 17.68 8.07 -8.49
N HIS A 50 17.39 7.95 -7.19
CA HIS A 50 18.23 7.31 -6.18
C HIS A 50 17.73 5.90 -5.76
N ASN A 51 16.96 5.22 -6.64
CA ASN A 51 16.28 3.95 -6.35
C ASN A 51 15.42 3.95 -5.07
N ALA A 52 15.01 5.11 -4.56
CA ALA A 52 14.21 5.21 -3.36
C ALA A 52 12.72 5.05 -3.70
N SER A 53 12.03 4.18 -2.97
CA SER A 53 10.58 3.96 -3.14
C SER A 53 9.81 5.26 -2.98
N ALA A 54 8.71 5.44 -3.71
CA ALA A 54 7.85 6.61 -3.58
C ALA A 54 7.38 6.82 -2.12
N LEU A 55 7.31 8.09 -1.71
CA LEU A 55 6.60 8.52 -0.51
C LEU A 55 5.10 8.60 -0.78
N CYS A 56 4.31 8.19 0.19
CA CYS A 56 2.87 8.40 0.23
C CYS A 56 2.52 9.61 1.12
N TRP A 57 1.31 10.15 0.96
CA TRP A 57 0.83 11.28 1.75
C TRP A 57 0.13 10.82 3.03
N SER A 58 0.59 11.35 4.17
CA SER A 58 0.02 11.06 5.49
C SER A 58 -0.59 12.32 6.11
N GLU A 59 -1.92 12.32 6.27
CA GLU A 59 -2.67 13.40 6.93
C GLU A 59 -2.22 13.64 8.37
N SER A 60 -1.74 12.60 9.07
CA SER A 60 -1.20 12.76 10.43
C SER A 60 0.10 13.55 10.42
N LEU A 61 1.00 13.26 9.47
CA LEU A 61 2.25 14.01 9.29
C LEU A 61 1.97 15.44 8.81
N ALA A 62 0.97 15.63 7.95
CA ALA A 62 0.57 16.96 7.47
C ALA A 62 0.02 17.81 8.63
N GLY A 63 -0.84 17.22 9.48
CA GLY A 63 -1.31 17.88 10.70
C GLY A 63 -0.18 18.22 11.69
N ASP A 64 0.83 17.34 11.85
CA ASP A 64 2.02 17.64 12.66
C ASP A 64 2.88 18.75 12.04
N ALA A 65 3.11 18.71 10.73
CA ALA A 65 3.86 19.72 9.99
C ALA A 65 3.17 21.09 10.03
N GLN A 66 1.84 21.13 9.90
CA GLN A 66 1.04 22.35 9.93
C GLN A 66 1.07 22.99 11.31
N ARG A 67 0.85 22.20 12.39
CA ARG A 67 0.98 22.68 13.77
C ARG A 67 2.36 23.26 14.06
N TRP A 68 3.42 22.62 13.55
CA TRP A 68 4.78 23.13 13.74
C TRP A 68 5.07 24.39 12.93
N ALA A 69 4.65 24.44 11.65
CA ALA A 69 4.77 25.65 10.84
C ALA A 69 4.07 26.85 11.51
N GLU A 70 2.85 26.65 12.04
CA GLU A 70 2.12 27.66 12.82
C GLU A 70 2.87 28.04 14.11
N ASN A 71 3.50 27.09 14.80
CA ASN A 71 4.29 27.37 15.99
C ASN A 71 5.51 28.26 15.69
N LEU A 72 6.24 27.94 14.61
CA LEU A 72 7.38 28.73 14.13
C LEU A 72 6.95 30.12 13.67
N ALA A 73 5.79 30.23 13.01
CA ALA A 73 5.22 31.50 12.57
C ALA A 73 4.81 32.40 13.75
N ASN A 74 4.13 31.84 14.75
CA ASN A 74 3.68 32.58 15.92
C ASN A 74 4.81 33.00 16.87
N LYS A 75 5.98 32.34 16.79
CA LYS A 75 7.19 32.67 17.55
C LYS A 75 8.17 33.58 16.81
N ASP A 76 8.00 33.73 15.49
CA ASP A 76 9.00 34.27 14.56
C ASP A 76 10.40 33.65 14.79
N ARG A 77 10.50 32.30 14.72
CA ARG A 77 11.76 31.56 14.97
C ARG A 77 12.02 30.40 14.02
N ALA A 78 13.27 30.23 13.63
CA ALA A 78 13.78 29.05 12.92
C ALA A 78 14.39 28.02 13.88
N GLU A 79 13.55 27.11 14.40
CA GLU A 79 13.94 25.99 15.26
C GLU A 79 13.38 24.64 14.76
N HIS A 80 14.07 23.54 15.07
CA HIS A 80 13.63 22.18 14.77
C HIS A 80 12.79 21.62 15.92
N ASP A 81 11.79 20.79 15.61
CA ASP A 81 10.89 20.18 16.60
C ASP A 81 11.51 18.95 17.29
N TYR A 82 12.68 19.10 17.90
CA TYR A 82 13.46 17.97 18.40
C TYR A 82 12.67 17.05 19.35
N GLN A 83 11.74 17.60 20.14
CA GLN A 83 10.96 16.82 21.10
C GLN A 83 9.94 15.91 20.41
N ASP A 84 9.09 16.43 19.53
CA ASP A 84 8.10 15.60 18.83
C ASP A 84 8.76 14.69 17.80
N LEU A 85 9.83 15.15 17.13
CA LEU A 85 10.56 14.33 16.16
C LEU A 85 11.14 13.06 16.80
N ILE A 86 11.76 13.16 17.97
CA ILE A 86 12.27 12.01 18.72
C ILE A 86 11.11 11.16 19.25
N THR A 87 10.09 11.79 19.86
CA THR A 87 8.98 11.07 20.51
C THR A 87 8.11 10.30 19.52
N LYS A 88 7.92 10.83 18.29
CA LYS A 88 7.10 10.24 17.23
C LYS A 88 7.91 9.48 16.17
N GLY A 89 9.25 9.51 16.23
CA GLY A 89 10.12 8.89 15.23
C GLY A 89 10.02 9.51 13.83
N GLN A 90 9.72 10.81 13.75
CA GLN A 90 9.48 11.55 12.52
C GLN A 90 10.74 12.31 12.06
N GLY A 91 10.93 12.47 10.75
CA GLY A 91 11.93 13.37 10.16
C GLY A 91 11.36 14.75 9.84
N GLU A 92 12.23 15.72 9.58
CA GLU A 92 11.84 17.11 9.27
C GLU A 92 12.74 17.75 8.20
N ASN A 93 12.12 18.46 7.26
CA ASN A 93 12.78 19.54 6.51
C ASN A 93 12.02 20.85 6.73
N ILE A 94 12.73 21.97 6.89
CA ILE A 94 12.13 23.30 7.02
C ILE A 94 12.65 24.21 5.90
N ALA A 95 11.78 25.04 5.32
CA ALA A 95 12.15 26.07 4.36
C ALA A 95 11.52 27.42 4.72
N TRP A 96 12.33 28.47 4.62
CA TRP A 96 11.94 29.86 4.80
C TRP A 96 12.06 30.61 3.48
N MET A 97 11.06 31.45 3.19
CA MET A 97 10.98 32.30 2.00
C MET A 97 10.73 33.75 2.40
N THR A 98 11.12 34.71 1.56
CA THR A 98 11.00 36.14 1.88
C THR A 98 9.56 36.56 2.18
N LEU A 99 9.41 37.66 2.93
CA LEU A 99 8.11 38.27 3.27
C LEU A 99 7.14 38.40 2.08
N THR A 100 7.66 38.79 0.92
CA THR A 100 6.92 38.98 -0.34
C THR A 100 6.56 37.69 -1.08
N THR A 101 7.01 36.52 -0.64
CA THR A 101 6.72 35.24 -1.29
C THR A 101 5.36 34.71 -0.84
N GLU A 102 4.53 34.25 -1.79
CA GLU A 102 3.25 33.60 -1.51
C GLU A 102 3.26 32.10 -1.86
N LYS A 103 2.46 31.28 -1.17
CA LYS A 103 2.22 29.86 -1.54
C LYS A 103 1.43 29.85 -2.84
N CYS A 104 1.82 29.06 -3.84
CA CYS A 104 1.00 28.95 -5.05
C CYS A 104 -0.33 28.22 -4.76
N GLU A 105 -1.45 28.89 -4.99
CA GLU A 105 -2.77 28.26 -5.09
C GLU A 105 -2.92 27.61 -6.48
N GLY A 106 -2.61 26.32 -6.55
CA GLY A 106 -2.63 25.54 -7.79
C GLY A 106 -1.29 25.55 -8.55
N PRO A 107 -1.32 25.39 -9.89
CA PRO A 107 -0.12 25.32 -10.71
C PRO A 107 0.79 26.55 -10.52
N ARG A 108 2.12 26.32 -10.63
CA ARG A 108 3.15 27.36 -10.53
C ARG A 108 2.82 28.58 -11.39
N LYS A 109 2.74 29.76 -10.76
CA LYS A 109 2.56 31.07 -11.40
C LYS A 109 3.74 31.98 -11.07
N SER A 110 3.85 33.11 -11.77
CA SER A 110 4.78 34.17 -11.40
C SER A 110 4.31 34.83 -10.09
N GLY A 111 5.24 35.16 -9.18
CA GLY A 111 4.95 35.80 -7.89
C GLY A 111 4.72 34.85 -6.70
N CYS A 112 4.52 33.55 -6.94
CA CYS A 112 4.35 32.55 -5.87
C CYS A 112 5.45 31.47 -5.93
N VAL A 113 5.67 30.79 -4.80
CA VAL A 113 6.56 29.62 -4.70
C VAL A 113 5.75 28.33 -4.83
N SER A 114 6.18 27.46 -5.74
CA SER A 114 5.60 26.13 -5.91
C SER A 114 6.23 25.15 -4.92
N CYS A 115 5.57 24.05 -4.55
CA CYS A 115 6.22 23.07 -3.68
C CYS A 115 7.43 22.45 -4.37
N GLY A 116 7.38 22.33 -5.71
CA GLY A 116 8.50 21.91 -6.52
C GLY A 116 9.74 22.80 -6.38
N ASP A 117 9.61 24.11 -6.10
CA ASP A 117 10.75 25.00 -5.84
C ASP A 117 11.37 24.73 -4.46
N ILE A 118 10.53 24.53 -3.43
CA ILE A 118 10.97 24.23 -2.06
C ILE A 118 11.71 22.89 -1.99
N VAL A 119 11.13 21.84 -2.57
CA VAL A 119 11.73 20.50 -2.56
C VAL A 119 13.04 20.48 -3.36
N LYS A 120 13.13 21.23 -4.46
CA LYS A 120 14.40 21.40 -5.20
C LYS A 120 15.45 22.18 -4.43
N LYS A 121 15.06 23.18 -3.61
CA LYS A 121 15.98 23.91 -2.72
C LYS A 121 16.61 22.96 -1.70
N TRP A 122 15.81 22.13 -1.03
CA TRP A 122 16.27 21.07 -0.12
C TRP A 122 17.15 20.03 -0.83
N TYR A 123 16.73 19.55 -2.00
CA TYR A 123 17.50 18.59 -2.79
C TYR A 123 18.86 19.14 -3.28
N SER A 124 19.00 20.46 -3.45
CA SER A 124 20.26 21.09 -3.91
C SER A 124 21.46 20.93 -2.96
N GLU A 125 21.24 20.35 -1.78
CA GLU A 125 22.29 19.86 -0.87
C GLU A 125 23.02 18.61 -1.40
N GLU A 126 22.48 17.91 -2.40
CA GLU A 126 23.10 16.75 -3.07
C GLU A 126 24.54 17.00 -3.53
N LYS A 127 24.82 18.20 -4.05
CA LYS A 127 26.15 18.64 -4.49
C LYS A 127 27.21 18.65 -3.38
N ASN A 128 26.79 18.61 -2.11
CA ASN A 128 27.65 18.58 -0.93
C ASN A 128 27.85 17.15 -0.40
N TYR A 129 27.25 16.13 -1.02
CA TYR A 129 27.19 14.77 -0.51
C TYR A 129 28.16 13.83 -1.23
N ASP A 130 28.95 13.09 -0.46
CA ASP A 130 29.85 12.05 -0.93
C ASP A 130 29.16 10.68 -0.81
N PHE A 131 28.66 10.19 -1.95
CA PHE A 131 27.99 8.89 -2.05
C PHE A 131 28.89 7.68 -1.73
N GLN A 132 30.22 7.82 -1.75
CA GLN A 132 31.14 6.74 -1.37
C GLN A 132 31.45 6.74 0.13
N LYS A 133 31.43 7.91 0.78
CA LYS A 133 31.64 8.06 2.24
C LYS A 133 30.35 8.08 3.06
N GLY A 134 29.19 8.23 2.43
CA GLY A 134 27.90 8.40 3.11
C GLY A 134 27.86 9.65 4.01
N ALA A 135 28.53 10.72 3.57
CA ALA A 135 28.83 11.89 4.41
C ALA A 135 28.90 13.17 3.55
N ALA A 136 29.15 14.32 4.18
CA ALA A 136 29.43 15.55 3.43
C ALA A 136 30.83 15.51 2.80
N ILE A 137 31.00 16.15 1.65
CA ILE A 137 32.30 16.30 0.97
C ILE A 137 33.25 17.10 1.87
N ASP A 138 32.83 18.27 2.33
CA ASP A 138 33.54 19.04 3.35
C ASP A 138 32.78 19.02 4.70
N PRO A 139 33.47 18.86 5.84
CA PRO A 139 32.86 18.86 7.16
C PRO A 139 32.01 20.12 7.42
N GLY A 140 30.77 19.91 7.86
CA GLY A 140 29.82 20.99 8.19
C GLY A 140 28.97 21.51 7.03
N GLN A 141 29.15 21.02 5.80
CA GLN A 141 28.21 21.34 4.72
C GLN A 141 26.81 20.73 4.97
N PRO A 142 25.73 21.43 4.57
CA PRO A 142 24.37 20.93 4.73
C PRO A 142 24.11 19.80 3.74
N ILE A 143 23.70 18.65 4.28
CA ILE A 143 23.30 17.44 3.53
C ILE A 143 21.97 16.83 4.03
N ARG A 144 21.44 17.32 5.15
CA ARG A 144 20.35 16.64 5.89
C ARG A 144 19.02 16.70 5.15
N HIS A 145 18.70 17.81 4.50
CA HIS A 145 17.42 17.94 3.79
C HIS A 145 17.41 17.07 2.52
N PHE A 146 18.52 17.03 1.78
CA PHE A 146 18.70 16.10 0.67
C PHE A 146 18.58 14.65 1.14
N ASN A 147 19.35 14.25 2.16
CA ASN A 147 19.34 12.89 2.67
C ASN A 147 17.93 12.47 3.12
N GLN A 148 17.19 13.34 3.79
CA GLN A 148 15.81 13.07 4.21
C GLN A 148 14.84 12.90 3.01
N ILE A 149 15.00 13.67 1.92
CA ILE A 149 14.21 13.49 0.70
C ILE A 149 14.45 12.11 0.10
N VAL A 150 15.71 11.70 -0.04
CA VAL A 150 16.06 10.47 -0.79
C VAL A 150 16.20 9.21 0.07
N TRP A 151 16.04 9.32 1.39
CA TRP A 151 16.20 8.20 2.34
C TRP A 151 15.28 7.02 1.99
N LYS A 152 15.87 5.91 1.50
CA LYS A 152 15.14 4.70 1.07
C LYS A 152 14.20 4.12 2.14
N SER A 153 14.51 4.27 3.42
CA SER A 153 13.69 3.73 4.50
C SER A 153 12.49 4.60 4.88
N THR A 154 12.49 5.90 4.52
CA THR A 154 11.35 6.79 4.71
C THR A 154 10.28 6.48 3.67
N THR A 155 9.01 6.49 4.07
CA THR A 155 7.87 6.04 3.26
C THR A 155 6.70 7.00 3.20
N GLU A 156 6.57 7.91 4.16
CA GLU A 156 5.45 8.83 4.29
C GLU A 156 5.95 10.26 4.34
N LEU A 157 5.14 11.16 3.80
CA LEU A 157 5.34 12.61 3.75
C LEU A 157 4.06 13.29 4.23
N GLY A 158 4.21 14.33 5.04
CA GLY A 158 3.18 15.32 5.27
C GLY A 158 3.78 16.71 5.18
N MET A 159 3.01 17.68 4.69
CA MET A 159 3.45 19.06 4.52
C MET A 159 2.57 20.00 5.33
N GLY A 160 3.16 21.11 5.77
CA GLY A 160 2.47 22.20 6.44
C GLY A 160 3.13 23.52 6.09
N SER A 161 2.35 24.61 6.16
CA SER A 161 2.84 25.94 5.85
C SER A 161 2.12 27.03 6.64
N ALA A 162 2.86 28.04 7.06
CA ALA A 162 2.33 29.20 7.78
C ALA A 162 3.10 30.46 7.41
N ARG A 163 2.52 31.63 7.69
CA ARG A 163 3.15 32.93 7.42
C ARG A 163 3.58 33.58 8.74
N SER A 164 4.89 33.77 8.88
CA SER A 164 5.52 34.62 9.89
C SER A 164 5.45 36.09 9.46
N ASN A 165 5.36 37.00 10.44
CA ASN A 165 5.32 38.44 10.19
C ASN A 165 6.73 39.02 9.91
N GLU A 166 7.78 38.42 10.48
CA GLU A 166 9.16 38.87 10.30
C GLU A 166 9.94 38.10 9.23
N HIS A 167 9.55 36.85 8.95
CA HIS A 167 10.33 35.90 8.15
C HIS A 167 9.55 35.25 7.00
N GLY A 168 8.31 35.68 6.74
CA GLY A 168 7.57 35.32 5.52
C GLY A 168 6.97 33.92 5.53
N LEU A 169 6.94 33.26 4.37
CA LEU A 169 6.35 31.93 4.24
C LEU A 169 7.30 30.86 4.80
N ILE A 170 6.83 30.13 5.79
CA ILE A 170 7.43 28.94 6.39
C ILE A 170 6.78 27.72 5.76
N VAL A 171 7.57 26.75 5.35
CA VAL A 171 7.09 25.42 4.92
C VAL A 171 7.85 24.35 5.69
N VAL A 172 7.10 23.43 6.29
CA VAL A 172 7.60 22.29 7.05
C VAL A 172 7.17 21.02 6.31
N ALA A 173 8.11 20.09 6.14
CA ALA A 173 7.84 18.71 5.76
C ALA A 173 8.09 17.80 6.97
N ARG A 174 7.17 16.88 7.23
CA ARG A 174 7.31 15.78 8.18
C ARG A 174 7.44 14.47 7.41
N TYR A 175 8.30 13.59 7.90
CA TYR A 175 8.63 12.32 7.24
C TYR A 175 8.47 11.15 8.21
N SER A 176 8.04 9.98 7.74
CA SER A 176 8.00 8.76 8.56
C SER A 176 8.45 7.53 7.75
N PRO A 177 9.28 6.64 8.31
CA PRO A 177 10.16 6.87 9.47
C PRO A 177 11.18 8.01 9.25
N MET A 178 11.72 8.56 10.35
CA MET A 178 12.82 9.53 10.33
C MET A 178 14.01 9.06 9.47
N GLY A 179 14.49 9.93 8.58
CA GLY A 179 15.67 9.72 7.76
C GLY A 179 16.88 10.53 8.23
N SER A 180 18.01 10.43 7.50
CA SER A 180 19.27 11.10 7.85
C SER A 180 19.80 10.76 9.26
N THR A 181 19.53 9.54 9.74
CA THR A 181 19.93 9.03 11.06
C THR A 181 20.92 7.86 10.96
N GLY A 182 21.64 7.60 12.05
CA GLY A 182 22.62 6.52 12.15
C GLY A 182 24.04 6.98 11.79
N GLY A 183 24.92 5.99 11.56
CA GLY A 183 26.29 6.21 11.11
C GLY A 183 26.45 5.99 9.60
N THR A 184 27.68 6.16 9.08
CA THR A 184 28.03 6.01 7.66
C THR A 184 27.36 4.83 6.93
N VAL A 185 27.30 3.65 7.56
CA VAL A 185 26.64 2.46 6.97
C VAL A 185 25.16 2.71 6.67
N SER A 186 24.44 3.40 7.55
CA SER A 186 23.02 3.75 7.36
C SER A 186 22.84 4.70 6.18
N PHE A 187 23.74 5.66 6.00
CA PHE A 187 23.72 6.59 4.87
C PHE A 187 23.99 5.88 3.54
N LEU A 188 25.04 5.06 3.47
CA LEU A 188 25.38 4.26 2.28
C LEU A 188 24.26 3.28 1.87
N GLN A 189 23.50 2.75 2.83
CA GLN A 189 22.36 1.87 2.55
C GLN A 189 21.10 2.62 2.09
N ASN A 190 20.95 3.91 2.43
CA ASN A 190 19.72 4.67 2.21
C ASN A 190 19.80 5.72 1.11
N VAL A 191 20.98 6.05 0.61
CA VAL A 191 21.22 7.15 -0.33
C VAL A 191 22.14 6.69 -1.47
N ASP A 192 21.54 6.14 -2.54
CA ASP A 192 22.29 5.76 -3.76
C ASP A 192 22.67 7.01 -4.56
N PRO A 193 23.72 6.97 -5.41
CA PRO A 193 23.96 8.00 -6.42
C PRO A 193 22.87 8.00 -7.50
N PRO A 194 22.56 9.15 -8.11
CA PRO A 194 21.48 9.26 -9.09
C PRO A 194 21.78 8.47 -10.38
N GLY A 195 20.81 7.68 -10.83
CA GLY A 195 20.84 6.96 -12.11
C GLY A 195 21.53 5.60 -12.11
N GLN A 196 22.13 5.16 -11.00
CA GLN A 196 22.73 3.82 -10.91
C GLN A 196 21.65 2.78 -10.59
N LYS A 197 21.39 1.80 -11.47
CA LYS A 197 20.56 0.63 -11.10
C LYS A 197 21.34 -0.23 -10.11
N SER A 198 20.76 -0.53 -8.95
CA SER A 198 21.42 -1.32 -7.90
C SER A 198 21.79 -2.72 -8.41
N GLY A 199 23.09 -2.95 -8.62
CA GLY A 199 23.70 -4.27 -8.67
C GLY A 199 24.30 -4.59 -7.30
N ASN A 200 24.32 -5.86 -6.92
CA ASN A 200 24.75 -6.32 -5.59
C ASN A 200 26.15 -5.79 -5.24
N VAL A 201 26.23 -4.86 -4.29
CA VAL A 201 27.49 -4.50 -3.64
C VAL A 201 27.76 -5.54 -2.56
N SER A 202 28.61 -6.51 -2.89
CA SER A 202 29.25 -7.34 -1.87
C SER A 202 30.21 -6.47 -1.08
N LEU A 203 29.98 -6.33 0.22
CA LEU A 203 30.95 -5.71 1.13
C LEU A 203 32.08 -6.72 1.36
N ASP A 204 33.18 -6.53 0.66
CA ASP A 204 34.45 -7.18 0.99
C ASP A 204 35.50 -6.10 1.30
N THR A 205 36.29 -6.33 2.34
CA THR A 205 37.12 -5.31 2.98
C THR A 205 38.59 -5.46 2.63
N THR A 206 39.17 -4.54 1.84
CA THR A 206 40.58 -4.09 1.98
C THR A 206 40.92 -2.85 1.13
N ASP A 207 41.23 -1.76 1.83
CA ASP A 207 42.41 -0.88 1.70
C ASP A 207 42.90 -0.20 0.37
N GLN A 208 43.17 1.10 0.53
CA GLN A 208 44.18 2.00 -0.07
C GLN A 208 44.13 2.56 -1.52
N ASN A 209 44.19 3.92 -1.56
CA ASN A 209 44.92 4.81 -2.48
C ASN A 209 44.67 4.77 -4.02
N ALA A 210 44.05 5.84 -4.56
CA ALA A 210 44.77 6.92 -5.31
C ALA A 210 43.90 7.71 -6.32
N ASN A 211 43.64 8.99 -6.00
CA ASN A 211 43.84 10.17 -6.85
C ASN A 211 43.52 10.14 -8.39
N SER A 212 42.39 10.71 -8.82
CA SER A 212 42.28 11.55 -10.05
C SER A 212 40.92 12.30 -10.17
N LYS A 213 40.91 13.41 -10.91
CA LYS A 213 39.73 14.28 -11.13
C LYS A 213 38.77 13.71 -12.19
N PRO A 214 37.45 14.00 -12.13
CA PRO A 214 36.52 13.70 -13.20
C PRO A 214 36.49 14.79 -14.29
N GLU A 215 36.33 14.37 -15.55
CA GLU A 215 36.10 15.25 -16.70
C GLU A 215 34.64 15.15 -17.17
N THR A 216 33.97 16.29 -17.38
CA THR A 216 32.54 16.38 -17.63
C THR A 216 32.21 16.05 -19.09
N THR A 217 31.47 14.97 -19.37
CA THR A 217 30.98 14.67 -20.73
C THR A 217 29.45 14.69 -20.81
N ILE A 218 28.93 15.62 -21.62
CA ILE A 218 27.50 15.76 -21.95
C ILE A 218 27.13 14.75 -23.03
N ILE A 219 26.16 13.85 -22.78
CA ILE A 219 25.65 12.93 -23.81
C ILE A 219 24.24 13.34 -24.24
N LYS A 220 24.10 13.64 -25.54
CA LYS A 220 22.80 13.89 -26.20
C LYS A 220 22.11 12.57 -26.52
N ILE A 221 20.82 12.46 -26.24
CA ILE A 221 19.99 11.29 -26.54
C ILE A 221 19.56 11.33 -28.02
N THR A 222 19.86 10.27 -28.78
CA THR A 222 19.31 10.04 -30.12
C THR A 222 18.65 8.67 -30.18
N LYS A 223 17.48 8.57 -30.83
CA LYS A 223 16.68 7.34 -30.95
C LYS A 223 17.46 6.22 -31.65
N VAL A 224 17.30 4.99 -31.15
CA VAL A 224 17.70 3.76 -31.87
C VAL A 224 16.46 2.89 -32.08
N VAL A 225 16.25 2.47 -33.33
CA VAL A 225 15.25 1.48 -33.74
C VAL A 225 15.96 0.14 -33.90
N GLN A 226 15.44 -0.94 -33.29
CA GLN A 226 15.97 -2.29 -33.48
C GLN A 226 15.19 -3.08 -34.53
N LYS A 227 15.92 -3.85 -35.35
CA LYS A 227 15.40 -4.89 -36.25
C LYS A 227 15.93 -6.25 -35.82
N PHE A 228 15.11 -7.29 -35.99
CA PHE A 228 15.45 -8.70 -35.75
C PHE A 228 16.23 -9.32 -36.92
N PRO A 229 16.98 -10.40 -36.65
CA PRO A 229 17.11 -11.54 -37.57
C PRO A 229 16.63 -12.88 -36.97
N GLN A 230 16.38 -13.88 -37.82
CA GLN A 230 15.93 -15.25 -37.47
C GLN A 230 16.99 -16.33 -37.79
N GLY A 231 16.80 -17.54 -37.25
CA GLY A 231 17.41 -18.80 -37.71
C GLY A 231 18.66 -19.24 -36.93
N SER A 232 18.95 -20.54 -36.72
CA SER A 232 18.24 -21.79 -37.09
C SER A 232 18.80 -22.99 -36.30
N ASN A 233 18.02 -24.08 -36.16
CA ASN A 233 18.40 -25.35 -35.52
C ASN A 233 19.29 -26.23 -36.45
N PRO A 234 19.98 -27.30 -35.97
CA PRO A 234 19.40 -28.66 -36.01
C PRO A 234 19.85 -29.68 -34.92
N GLN A 235 19.21 -30.86 -34.90
CA GLN A 235 19.50 -32.04 -34.05
C GLN A 235 20.36 -33.11 -34.75
N GLU A 236 21.06 -33.96 -33.98
CA GLU A 236 21.03 -35.46 -33.98
C GLU A 236 22.09 -36.03 -32.98
N SER A 237 21.77 -36.94 -32.04
CA SER A 237 21.82 -38.42 -32.07
C SER A 237 23.24 -39.05 -32.24
N GLY A 238 23.72 -40.07 -31.51
CA GLY A 238 23.24 -40.89 -30.37
C GLY A 238 24.23 -42.05 -30.01
N LYS A 239 23.87 -42.96 -29.07
CA LYS A 239 24.56 -44.22 -28.60
C LYS A 239 25.81 -44.07 -27.67
N SER A 240 26.23 -45.04 -26.81
CA SER A 240 25.59 -46.09 -25.95
C SER A 240 26.67 -46.91 -25.18
N VAL A 241 26.28 -47.72 -24.16
CA VAL A 241 26.92 -48.98 -23.62
C VAL A 241 27.54 -49.00 -22.18
N SER A 242 26.76 -49.62 -21.27
CA SER A 242 27.04 -50.58 -20.14
C SER A 242 28.26 -50.57 -19.19
N GLY A 243 27.99 -50.93 -17.92
CA GLY A 243 28.92 -51.62 -16.99
C GLY A 243 28.27 -51.94 -15.63
N GLU A 244 28.31 -53.19 -15.14
CA GLU A 244 27.62 -53.65 -13.91
C GLU A 244 28.50 -53.84 -12.64
N LYS A 245 27.80 -53.85 -11.50
CA LYS A 245 28.03 -54.35 -10.10
C LYS A 245 29.10 -55.46 -9.84
N PRO A 246 29.51 -55.80 -8.57
CA PRO A 246 28.60 -56.23 -7.47
C PRO A 246 28.99 -56.08 -5.95
N THR A 247 27.96 -56.15 -5.06
CA THR A 247 27.91 -56.66 -3.64
C THR A 247 28.83 -56.06 -2.52
N GLN A 248 28.53 -55.98 -1.20
CA GLN A 248 27.48 -56.40 -0.21
C GLN A 248 27.66 -55.55 1.11
N GLY A 249 26.86 -55.55 2.20
CA GLY A 249 25.51 -56.09 2.47
C GLY A 249 25.20 -56.53 3.95
N VAL A 250 24.98 -55.63 4.94
CA VAL A 250 24.44 -55.96 6.31
C VAL A 250 23.50 -54.83 6.87
N PRO A 251 22.81 -54.91 8.06
CA PRO A 251 21.34 -54.94 8.10
C PRO A 251 20.64 -53.77 8.84
N SER A 252 19.31 -53.89 8.97
CA SER A 252 18.31 -52.87 9.33
C SER A 252 18.10 -52.55 10.83
N SER A 253 17.59 -51.34 11.08
CA SER A 253 16.80 -50.95 12.28
C SER A 253 15.76 -49.88 11.85
N PRO A 254 14.64 -49.67 12.57
CA PRO A 254 13.38 -49.21 11.95
C PRO A 254 13.26 -47.70 11.70
N ALA A 255 12.38 -47.34 10.75
CA ALA A 255 12.18 -45.99 10.26
C ALA A 255 11.49 -45.05 11.28
N PRO A 256 11.90 -43.77 11.36
CA PRO A 256 11.05 -42.69 11.86
C PRO A 256 9.82 -42.52 10.97
N LYS A 257 8.74 -42.00 11.55
CA LYS A 257 7.48 -41.73 10.83
C LYS A 257 7.74 -40.75 9.68
N THR A 258 7.20 -41.06 8.50
CA THR A 258 7.21 -40.16 7.35
C THR A 258 6.42 -38.90 7.70
N GLU A 259 7.12 -37.78 7.86
CA GLU A 259 6.50 -36.45 7.75
C GLU A 259 5.90 -36.34 6.35
N SER A 260 4.66 -35.86 6.25
CA SER A 260 4.03 -35.61 4.96
C SER A 260 4.81 -34.55 4.20
N GLU A 261 5.25 -34.88 2.98
CA GLU A 261 5.85 -33.95 2.01
C GLU A 261 5.11 -32.60 2.03
N PRO A 262 5.79 -31.47 2.28
CA PRO A 262 5.12 -30.17 2.32
C PRO A 262 4.59 -29.81 0.94
N ASN A 263 3.30 -29.49 0.88
CA ASN A 263 2.58 -29.13 -0.35
C ASN A 263 3.32 -28.03 -1.14
N GLU A 264 3.54 -28.25 -2.43
CA GLU A 264 4.25 -27.35 -3.36
C GLU A 264 3.65 -25.91 -3.38
N ASN A 265 2.38 -25.75 -2.98
CA ASN A 265 1.75 -24.44 -2.75
C ASN A 265 2.47 -23.58 -1.67
N SER A 266 3.04 -24.19 -0.64
CA SER A 266 3.64 -23.49 0.52
C SER A 266 4.72 -22.49 0.11
N MET A 267 5.49 -22.78 -0.94
CA MET A 267 6.57 -21.88 -1.35
C MET A 267 6.08 -20.62 -2.10
N THR A 268 4.87 -20.60 -2.68
CA THR A 268 4.49 -19.58 -3.69
C THR A 268 3.52 -18.49 -3.21
N CYS A 269 2.73 -18.76 -2.16
CA CYS A 269 1.72 -17.84 -1.62
C CYS A 269 2.27 -16.80 -0.65
N GLY A 270 1.50 -15.73 -0.41
CA GLY A 270 1.75 -14.75 0.64
C GLY A 270 3.00 -13.89 0.42
N ILE A 271 3.60 -13.94 -0.77
CA ILE A 271 4.79 -13.19 -1.14
C ILE A 271 4.39 -11.91 -1.87
N ARG A 272 4.87 -10.78 -1.37
CA ARG A 272 4.82 -9.48 -2.04
C ARG A 272 6.14 -8.74 -1.88
N LYS A 273 6.39 -7.73 -2.73
CA LYS A 273 7.51 -6.80 -2.49
C LYS A 273 7.29 -6.09 -1.14
N PRO A 274 8.32 -5.97 -0.27
CA PRO A 274 8.12 -5.37 1.05
C PRO A 274 7.63 -3.91 0.97
N SER A 275 6.44 -3.66 1.53
CA SER A 275 5.98 -2.30 1.83
C SER A 275 6.40 -1.89 3.25
N ARG A 276 6.97 -0.69 3.39
CA ARG A 276 7.34 -0.08 4.68
C ARG A 276 6.30 0.94 5.20
N ILE A 277 5.21 1.19 4.46
CA ILE A 277 4.16 2.20 4.73
C ILE A 277 3.13 1.74 5.80
N VAL A 278 2.63 2.65 6.64
CA VAL A 278 1.71 2.42 7.78
C VAL A 278 0.66 3.55 7.90
N GLY A 279 -0.37 3.51 7.06
CA GLY A 279 -1.52 4.41 7.14
C GLY A 279 -2.67 3.95 6.24
N GLY A 280 -3.84 4.58 6.37
CA GLY A 280 -4.97 4.42 5.44
C GLY A 280 -4.72 5.22 4.16
N GLU A 281 -4.01 4.64 3.20
CA GLU A 281 -3.41 5.37 2.07
C GLU A 281 -3.66 4.69 0.72
N VAL A 282 -3.30 5.38 -0.37
CA VAL A 282 -3.20 4.76 -1.70
C VAL A 282 -2.09 3.71 -1.65
N ALA A 283 -2.37 2.51 -2.18
CA ALA A 283 -1.36 1.49 -2.38
C ALA A 283 -0.32 1.92 -3.43
N TYR A 284 0.64 1.06 -3.76
CA TYR A 284 1.41 1.18 -5.00
C TYR A 284 1.07 -0.02 -5.92
N PRO A 285 1.29 0.08 -7.24
CA PRO A 285 1.05 -1.02 -8.17
C PRO A 285 1.72 -2.33 -7.72
N GLY A 286 0.92 -3.38 -7.51
CA GLY A 286 1.41 -4.69 -7.02
C GLY A 286 1.77 -4.76 -5.53
N ALA A 287 1.38 -3.77 -4.71
CA ALA A 287 1.57 -3.82 -3.25
C ALA A 287 0.79 -4.96 -2.57
N TRP A 288 -0.32 -5.39 -3.19
CA TRP A 288 -1.24 -6.42 -2.68
C TRP A 288 -1.68 -7.32 -3.83
N PRO A 289 -0.77 -8.18 -4.34
CA PRO A 289 -0.96 -8.86 -5.62
C PRO A 289 -2.05 -9.95 -5.62
N TRP A 290 -2.66 -10.20 -4.45
CA TRP A 290 -3.83 -11.07 -4.29
C TRP A 290 -5.16 -10.31 -4.27
N GLN A 291 -5.15 -8.97 -4.26
CA GLN A 291 -6.37 -8.19 -4.32
C GLN A 291 -7.11 -8.50 -5.63
N ALA A 292 -8.35 -8.94 -5.49
CA ALA A 292 -9.31 -9.00 -6.58
C ALA A 292 -10.34 -7.88 -6.43
N GLY A 293 -10.86 -7.42 -7.57
CA GLY A 293 -12.07 -6.60 -7.66
C GLY A 293 -13.15 -7.35 -8.44
N PHE A 294 -14.42 -7.17 -8.08
CA PHE A 294 -15.55 -7.80 -8.75
C PHE A 294 -16.44 -6.80 -9.46
N LYS A 295 -16.69 -7.05 -10.74
CA LYS A 295 -17.67 -6.32 -11.57
C LYS A 295 -18.64 -7.27 -12.26
N ARG A 296 -19.74 -6.74 -12.78
CA ARG A 296 -20.70 -7.49 -13.60
C ARG A 296 -20.29 -7.30 -15.05
N ASP A 297 -20.46 -8.30 -15.92
CA ASP A 297 -20.03 -8.23 -17.33
C ASP A 297 -20.64 -7.03 -18.12
N ALA A 298 -21.73 -6.45 -17.61
CA ALA A 298 -22.39 -5.26 -18.17
C ALA A 298 -21.97 -3.91 -17.54
N ASN A 299 -21.02 -3.87 -16.58
CA ASN A 299 -20.52 -2.63 -15.99
C ASN A 299 -19.04 -2.69 -15.56
N ASP A 300 -18.34 -1.56 -15.62
CA ASP A 300 -16.95 -1.46 -15.13
C ASP A 300 -16.84 -1.03 -13.65
N ILE A 301 -17.96 -1.02 -12.93
CA ILE A 301 -17.99 -0.64 -11.51
C ILE A 301 -17.62 -1.85 -10.65
N LEU A 302 -16.45 -1.79 -10.01
CA LEU A 302 -16.11 -2.70 -8.91
C LEU A 302 -17.09 -2.48 -7.74
N PHE A 303 -17.85 -3.51 -7.38
CA PHE A 303 -18.87 -3.45 -6.32
C PHE A 303 -18.47 -4.21 -5.04
N CYS A 304 -17.54 -5.15 -5.15
CA CYS A 304 -16.93 -5.90 -4.04
C CYS A 304 -15.45 -6.21 -4.36
N GLY A 305 -14.71 -6.60 -3.34
CA GLY A 305 -13.38 -7.19 -3.45
C GLY A 305 -13.37 -8.73 -3.37
N GLY A 306 -12.17 -9.27 -3.49
CA GLY A 306 -11.86 -10.69 -3.29
C GLY A 306 -10.36 -10.89 -3.05
N SER A 307 -9.98 -12.14 -2.81
CA SER A 307 -8.61 -12.56 -2.49
C SER A 307 -8.21 -13.76 -3.32
N LEU A 308 -7.24 -13.62 -4.22
CA LEU A 308 -6.68 -14.72 -4.99
C LEU A 308 -5.93 -15.67 -4.06
N ILE A 309 -6.29 -16.96 -4.03
CA ILE A 309 -5.65 -17.97 -3.15
C ILE A 309 -4.86 -19.04 -3.90
N ASN A 310 -5.11 -19.24 -5.20
CA ASN A 310 -4.27 -20.05 -6.09
C ASN A 310 -4.51 -19.63 -7.56
N LYS A 311 -4.12 -20.46 -8.55
CA LYS A 311 -4.29 -20.15 -9.99
C LYS A 311 -5.74 -20.16 -10.48
N GLU A 312 -6.70 -20.72 -9.74
CA GLU A 312 -8.09 -20.90 -10.18
C GLU A 312 -9.13 -20.31 -9.24
N TRP A 313 -8.78 -20.05 -7.98
CA TRP A 313 -9.74 -19.76 -6.92
C TRP A 313 -9.51 -18.41 -6.26
N VAL A 314 -10.62 -17.70 -6.05
CA VAL A 314 -10.71 -16.43 -5.33
C VAL A 314 -11.70 -16.56 -4.18
N VAL A 315 -11.31 -16.13 -2.99
CA VAL A 315 -12.18 -16.05 -1.80
C VAL A 315 -12.82 -14.66 -1.73
N THR A 316 -14.06 -14.58 -1.27
CA THR A 316 -14.84 -13.35 -1.09
C THR A 316 -15.93 -13.56 -0.04
N ALA A 317 -16.78 -12.56 0.20
CA ALA A 317 -17.95 -12.66 1.06
C ALA A 317 -19.14 -13.29 0.32
N SER A 318 -20.00 -14.03 1.02
CA SER A 318 -21.25 -14.56 0.44
C SER A 318 -22.22 -13.44 0.09
N HIS A 319 -22.32 -12.37 0.90
CA HIS A 319 -23.22 -11.24 0.61
C HIS A 319 -22.90 -10.55 -0.73
N CYS A 320 -21.63 -10.53 -1.15
CA CYS A 320 -21.21 -9.99 -2.45
C CYS A 320 -21.78 -10.75 -3.66
N VAL A 321 -22.07 -12.05 -3.51
CA VAL A 321 -22.51 -12.92 -4.62
C VAL A 321 -23.94 -13.44 -4.46
N TYR A 322 -24.58 -13.21 -3.31
CA TYR A 322 -25.93 -13.64 -2.98
C TYR A 322 -26.96 -13.22 -4.05
N ASP A 323 -26.98 -11.94 -4.43
CA ASP A 323 -27.90 -11.42 -5.43
C ASP A 323 -27.69 -12.03 -6.83
N LEU A 324 -26.44 -12.35 -7.19
CA LEU A 324 -26.10 -12.95 -8.48
C LEU A 324 -26.64 -14.38 -8.57
N LEU A 325 -26.63 -15.12 -7.45
CA LEU A 325 -27.08 -16.50 -7.38
C LEU A 325 -28.59 -16.64 -7.15
N ASN A 326 -29.20 -15.73 -6.38
CA ASN A 326 -30.60 -15.87 -5.94
C ASN A 326 -31.58 -14.99 -6.72
N ILE A 327 -31.15 -13.80 -7.17
CA ILE A 327 -32.04 -12.79 -7.79
C ILE A 327 -31.76 -12.66 -9.29
N ASN A 328 -30.50 -12.42 -9.67
CA ASN A 328 -30.10 -11.96 -11.00
C ASN A 328 -29.21 -12.98 -11.74
N LYS A 329 -29.66 -14.23 -11.82
CA LYS A 329 -28.92 -15.41 -12.33
C LYS A 329 -28.30 -15.30 -13.73
N ASN A 330 -28.78 -14.36 -14.56
CA ASN A 330 -28.23 -14.12 -15.90
C ASN A 330 -26.99 -13.20 -15.88
N THR A 331 -26.61 -12.67 -14.71
CA THR A 331 -25.48 -11.75 -14.56
C THR A 331 -24.17 -12.52 -14.42
N VAL A 332 -23.28 -12.40 -15.40
CA VAL A 332 -21.93 -12.97 -15.31
C VAL A 332 -21.07 -12.11 -14.38
N LEU A 333 -20.47 -12.75 -13.37
CA LEU A 333 -19.43 -12.16 -12.53
C LEU A 333 -18.10 -12.15 -13.28
N VAL A 334 -17.38 -11.05 -13.17
CA VAL A 334 -16.03 -10.87 -13.70
C VAL A 334 -15.09 -10.53 -12.55
N VAL A 335 -14.01 -11.30 -12.43
CA VAL A 335 -12.92 -11.07 -11.50
C VAL A 335 -11.86 -10.21 -12.19
N VAL A 336 -11.49 -9.10 -11.57
CA VAL A 336 -10.39 -8.24 -11.98
C VAL A 336 -9.21 -8.48 -11.04
N LEU A 337 -8.02 -8.75 -11.60
CA LEU A 337 -6.78 -9.00 -10.86
C LEU A 337 -5.66 -8.09 -11.38
N GLY A 338 -4.77 -7.67 -10.49
CA GLY A 338 -3.65 -6.79 -10.83
C GLY A 338 -4.00 -5.30 -10.97
N GLU A 339 -5.30 -4.95 -10.81
CA GLU A 339 -5.80 -3.57 -10.82
C GLU A 339 -5.16 -2.70 -9.73
N PHE A 340 -4.93 -1.43 -10.07
CA PHE A 340 -4.39 -0.42 -9.18
C PHE A 340 -5.08 0.94 -9.33
N ASP A 341 -5.29 1.44 -10.55
CA ASP A 341 -5.93 2.73 -10.84
C ASP A 341 -7.01 2.57 -11.92
N LYS A 342 -8.27 2.59 -11.50
CA LYS A 342 -9.44 2.40 -12.38
C LYS A 342 -9.58 3.50 -13.45
N ALA A 343 -8.84 4.61 -13.35
CA ALA A 343 -8.80 5.63 -14.39
C ALA A 343 -7.87 5.28 -15.57
N SER A 344 -6.98 4.30 -15.40
CA SER A 344 -6.02 3.87 -16.41
C SER A 344 -6.08 2.37 -16.64
N LYS A 345 -6.34 1.94 -17.88
CA LYS A 345 -6.26 0.51 -18.22
C LYS A 345 -4.80 0.08 -18.32
N GLU A 346 -4.27 -0.50 -17.24
CA GLU A 346 -2.88 -0.96 -17.15
C GLU A 346 -2.67 -2.28 -17.92
N GLU A 347 -1.52 -2.45 -18.58
CA GLU A 347 -1.17 -3.70 -19.29
C GLU A 347 -1.05 -4.94 -18.39
N GLN A 348 -1.02 -4.74 -17.07
CA GLN A 348 -0.86 -5.79 -16.05
C GLN A 348 -2.22 -6.27 -15.49
N GLU A 349 -3.30 -5.53 -15.74
CA GLU A 349 -4.66 -5.87 -15.31
C GLU A 349 -5.22 -7.02 -16.16
N ILE A 350 -5.86 -8.01 -15.51
CA ILE A 350 -6.66 -9.02 -16.21
C ILE A 350 -8.08 -9.08 -15.66
N SER A 351 -9.04 -9.11 -16.59
CA SER A 351 -10.44 -9.37 -16.32
C SER A 351 -10.79 -10.80 -16.76
N VAL A 352 -11.23 -11.66 -15.83
CA VAL A 352 -11.49 -13.09 -16.05
C VAL A 352 -12.93 -13.42 -15.65
N LYS A 353 -13.69 -14.08 -16.54
CA LYS A 353 -15.06 -14.55 -16.23
C LYS A 353 -15.02 -15.70 -15.23
N THR A 354 -16.13 -15.94 -14.53
CA THR A 354 -16.23 -17.00 -13.51
C THR A 354 -16.85 -18.28 -14.06
N LYS A 355 -16.23 -19.44 -13.77
CA LYS A 355 -16.77 -20.78 -14.06
C LYS A 355 -17.87 -21.17 -13.06
N ARG A 356 -17.66 -20.85 -11.78
CA ARG A 356 -18.53 -21.25 -10.68
C ARG A 356 -18.41 -20.27 -9.52
N ILE A 357 -19.51 -20.07 -8.82
CA ILE A 357 -19.59 -19.31 -7.56
C ILE A 357 -20.23 -20.25 -6.54
N ILE A 358 -19.64 -20.36 -5.35
CA ILE A 358 -20.05 -21.27 -4.28
C ILE A 358 -20.09 -20.49 -2.97
N MET A 359 -21.29 -20.17 -2.48
CA MET A 359 -21.46 -19.62 -1.12
C MET A 359 -21.32 -20.72 -0.07
N HIS A 360 -20.94 -20.35 1.15
CA HIS A 360 -21.00 -21.28 2.27
C HIS A 360 -22.45 -21.76 2.48
N PRO A 361 -22.72 -23.07 2.58
CA PRO A 361 -24.10 -23.60 2.62
C PRO A 361 -24.87 -23.25 3.90
N LYS A 362 -24.20 -22.72 4.92
CA LYS A 362 -24.78 -22.19 6.17
C LYS A 362 -24.78 -20.65 6.24
N TYR A 363 -24.51 -19.95 5.13
CA TYR A 363 -24.57 -18.49 5.10
C TYR A 363 -25.99 -18.00 5.43
N ASP A 364 -26.08 -17.07 6.38
CA ASP A 364 -27.32 -16.43 6.80
C ASP A 364 -27.27 -14.94 6.45
N SER A 365 -28.17 -14.49 5.56
CA SER A 365 -28.24 -13.10 5.10
C SER A 365 -28.80 -12.11 6.13
N GLN A 366 -29.34 -12.59 7.27
CA GLN A 366 -29.80 -11.72 8.37
C GLN A 366 -28.70 -11.48 9.40
N THR A 367 -27.95 -12.51 9.77
CA THR A 367 -26.89 -12.43 10.79
C THR A 367 -25.49 -12.22 10.22
N LEU A 368 -25.30 -12.48 8.92
CA LEU A 368 -24.00 -12.53 8.24
C LEU A 368 -23.04 -13.56 8.86
N ASP A 369 -23.54 -14.58 9.56
CA ASP A 369 -22.71 -15.73 9.93
C ASP A 369 -22.37 -16.59 8.69
N TYR A 370 -21.18 -17.18 8.70
CA TYR A 370 -20.60 -17.87 7.54
C TYR A 370 -20.54 -17.03 6.25
N ASP A 371 -20.32 -15.72 6.34
CA ASP A 371 -20.21 -14.82 5.19
C ASP A 371 -18.89 -14.99 4.41
N ILE A 372 -18.74 -16.13 3.76
CA ILE A 372 -17.60 -16.50 2.92
C ILE A 372 -18.08 -17.24 1.68
N ALA A 373 -17.42 -17.02 0.54
CA ALA A 373 -17.71 -17.66 -0.73
C ALA A 373 -16.43 -17.92 -1.52
N LEU A 374 -16.48 -18.95 -2.37
CA LEU A 374 -15.44 -19.30 -3.34
C LEU A 374 -15.91 -19.00 -4.76
N VAL A 375 -15.02 -18.42 -5.56
CA VAL A 375 -15.22 -18.12 -6.96
C VAL A 375 -14.14 -18.85 -7.77
N LYS A 376 -14.56 -19.76 -8.65
CA LYS A 376 -13.67 -20.43 -9.62
C LYS A 376 -13.60 -19.63 -10.92
N LEU A 377 -12.40 -19.31 -11.37
CA LEU A 377 -12.15 -18.65 -12.65
C LEU A 377 -12.54 -19.56 -13.84
N GLU A 378 -13.01 -18.98 -14.95
CA GLU A 378 -13.31 -19.70 -16.20
C GLU A 378 -12.07 -20.41 -16.74
N LYS A 379 -10.91 -19.76 -16.60
CA LYS A 379 -9.61 -20.25 -17.04
C LYS A 379 -8.60 -20.04 -15.92
N PRO A 380 -7.76 -21.04 -15.60
CA PRO A 380 -6.64 -20.86 -14.69
C PRO A 380 -5.72 -19.73 -15.15
N LEU A 381 -5.13 -19.03 -14.19
CA LEU A 381 -3.96 -18.19 -14.44
C LEU A 381 -2.82 -19.08 -14.94
N ARG A 382 -2.19 -18.69 -16.06
CA ARG A 382 -1.02 -19.42 -16.59
C ARG A 382 0.13 -19.36 -15.59
N ASP A 383 0.49 -18.14 -15.19
CA ASP A 383 1.63 -17.83 -14.32
C ASP A 383 1.27 -16.73 -13.33
N PHE A 384 2.08 -16.61 -12.27
CA PHE A 384 2.03 -15.50 -11.32
C PHE A 384 3.03 -14.41 -11.74
N SER A 385 2.71 -13.14 -11.47
CA SER A 385 3.54 -11.98 -11.84
C SER A 385 4.05 -11.23 -10.59
N THR A 386 4.49 -9.98 -10.75
CA THR A 386 4.68 -9.06 -9.61
C THR A 386 3.34 -8.50 -9.11
N TYR A 387 2.33 -8.43 -9.97
CA TYR A 387 1.04 -7.78 -9.74
C TYR A 387 -0.08 -8.77 -9.39
N ILE A 388 0.09 -10.05 -9.74
CA ILE A 388 -0.91 -11.11 -9.56
C ILE A 388 -0.24 -12.32 -8.93
N ARG A 389 -0.52 -12.58 -7.65
CA ARG A 389 0.03 -13.68 -6.83
C ARG A 389 -0.96 -14.06 -5.73
N PRO A 390 -1.02 -15.32 -5.28
CA PRO A 390 -1.95 -15.70 -4.23
C PRO A 390 -1.50 -15.25 -2.83
N VAL A 391 -2.47 -14.98 -1.95
CA VAL A 391 -2.27 -14.92 -0.50
C VAL A 391 -2.26 -16.35 0.06
N CYS A 392 -1.58 -16.60 1.18
CA CYS A 392 -1.72 -17.88 1.86
C CYS A 392 -3.08 -17.97 2.57
N VAL A 393 -3.69 -19.15 2.56
CA VAL A 393 -4.80 -19.49 3.47
C VAL A 393 -4.16 -20.09 4.73
N PRO A 394 -4.56 -19.69 5.95
CA PRO A 394 -4.08 -20.34 7.17
C PRO A 394 -4.53 -21.81 7.23
N ASP A 395 -3.82 -22.63 8.02
CA ASP A 395 -4.07 -24.08 8.19
C ASP A 395 -4.22 -24.50 9.67
N GLY A 396 -4.62 -23.54 10.50
CA GLY A 396 -4.70 -23.69 11.95
C GLY A 396 -3.35 -23.53 12.67
N SER A 397 -2.20 -23.63 12.00
CA SER A 397 -0.88 -23.52 12.67
C SER A 397 -0.47 -22.08 13.00
N GLU A 398 -0.95 -21.08 12.25
CA GLU A 398 -0.57 -19.68 12.47
C GLU A 398 -1.35 -19.02 13.63
N THR A 399 -0.65 -18.23 14.43
CA THR A 399 -1.27 -17.43 15.50
C THR A 399 -1.26 -15.94 15.15
N PHE A 400 -2.44 -15.32 15.09
CA PHE A 400 -2.60 -13.88 14.87
C PHE A 400 -3.22 -13.20 16.10
N ASP A 401 -2.67 -12.04 16.48
CA ASP A 401 -3.02 -11.26 17.67
C ASP A 401 -3.07 -9.75 17.37
N SER A 402 -3.34 -8.92 18.39
CA SER A 402 -3.39 -7.46 18.24
C SER A 402 -2.04 -6.79 17.90
N LYS A 403 -0.91 -7.51 18.04
CA LYS A 403 0.44 -7.06 17.66
C LYS A 403 0.79 -7.43 16.23
N SER A 404 0.07 -8.38 15.64
CA SER A 404 0.29 -8.88 14.30
C SER A 404 0.15 -7.77 13.26
N LYS A 405 1.04 -7.75 12.26
CA LYS A 405 1.04 -6.70 11.24
C LYS A 405 -0.03 -7.01 10.18
N CYS A 406 -1.25 -6.57 10.43
CA CYS A 406 -2.42 -6.77 9.56
C CYS A 406 -2.79 -5.52 8.76
N TYR A 407 -3.36 -5.72 7.57
CA TYR A 407 -3.93 -4.66 6.73
C TYR A 407 -5.22 -5.13 6.08
N VAL A 408 -6.15 -4.20 5.87
CA VAL A 408 -7.28 -4.34 4.96
C VAL A 408 -7.01 -3.57 3.66
N THR A 409 -7.49 -4.09 2.53
CA THR A 409 -7.30 -3.46 1.21
C THR A 409 -8.54 -3.57 0.32
N GLY A 410 -8.74 -2.58 -0.55
CA GLY A 410 -9.88 -2.54 -1.44
C GLY A 410 -10.06 -1.25 -2.23
N PHE A 411 -11.14 -1.20 -3.02
CA PHE A 411 -11.51 -0.09 -3.91
C PHE A 411 -12.77 0.65 -3.42
N GLY A 412 -13.12 0.46 -2.16
CA GLY A 412 -14.31 1.02 -1.52
C GLY A 412 -14.26 2.54 -1.37
N ARG A 413 -15.31 3.07 -0.75
CA ARG A 413 -15.48 4.51 -0.50
C ARG A 413 -14.51 4.95 0.60
N THR A 414 -13.80 6.06 0.41
CA THR A 414 -12.86 6.57 1.44
C THR A 414 -13.56 7.19 2.65
N GLN A 415 -14.89 7.36 2.58
CA GLN A 415 -15.74 7.87 3.64
C GLN A 415 -17.16 7.32 3.44
N GLN A 416 -17.94 7.20 4.52
CA GLN A 416 -19.32 6.72 4.45
C GLN A 416 -20.15 7.57 3.48
N GLY A 417 -20.69 6.96 2.42
CA GLY A 417 -21.47 7.63 1.38
C GLY A 417 -20.70 8.50 0.37
N GLY A 418 -19.37 8.70 0.54
CA GLY A 418 -18.53 9.40 -0.45
C GLY A 418 -18.14 8.53 -1.64
N ASP A 419 -17.41 9.06 -2.62
CA ASP A 419 -17.12 8.31 -3.86
C ASP A 419 -16.23 7.07 -3.66
N LEU A 420 -16.36 6.08 -4.57
CA LEU A 420 -15.46 4.93 -4.64
C LEU A 420 -14.03 5.40 -4.95
N ALA A 421 -13.03 4.88 -4.22
CA ALA A 421 -11.64 5.25 -4.46
C ALA A 421 -11.22 4.93 -5.91
N GLY A 422 -10.66 5.91 -6.64
CA GLY A 422 -10.15 5.69 -8.00
C GLY A 422 -9.01 4.66 -8.04
N MET A 423 -8.11 4.74 -7.05
CA MET A 423 -6.97 3.86 -6.86
C MET A 423 -7.16 2.92 -5.66
N LEU A 424 -6.53 1.73 -5.71
CA LEU A 424 -6.48 0.75 -4.63
C LEU A 424 -6.01 1.40 -3.31
N ARG A 425 -6.77 1.17 -2.23
CA ARG A 425 -6.42 1.63 -0.88
C ARG A 425 -5.92 0.48 -0.03
N MET A 426 -5.09 0.82 0.95
CA MET A 426 -4.62 -0.07 2.00
C MET A 426 -4.65 0.65 3.34
N ALA A 427 -4.97 -0.06 4.41
CA ALA A 427 -4.95 0.47 5.77
C ALA A 427 -4.33 -0.55 6.71
N LYS A 428 -3.28 -0.16 7.47
CA LYS A 428 -2.79 -0.98 8.58
C LYS A 428 -3.81 -0.92 9.71
N ILE A 429 -4.23 -2.07 10.20
CA ILE A 429 -5.32 -2.19 11.18
C ILE A 429 -4.95 -3.26 12.21
N PRO A 430 -5.08 -3.00 13.53
CA PRO A 430 -4.81 -4.01 14.55
C PRO A 430 -5.98 -4.97 14.67
N LEU A 431 -5.69 -6.25 14.96
CA LEU A 431 -6.74 -7.18 15.38
C LEU A 431 -7.23 -6.80 16.79
N VAL A 432 -8.52 -7.01 17.02
CA VAL A 432 -9.19 -6.78 18.31
C VAL A 432 -9.48 -8.13 18.94
N ASP A 433 -9.24 -8.25 20.24
CA ASP A 433 -9.59 -9.45 20.98
C ASP A 433 -11.10 -9.71 20.96
N LYS A 434 -11.45 -10.98 21.11
CA LYS A 434 -12.81 -11.49 20.92
C LYS A 434 -13.77 -10.91 21.95
N GLU A 435 -13.32 -10.78 23.19
CA GLU A 435 -14.09 -10.27 24.32
C GLU A 435 -14.41 -8.77 24.12
N THR A 436 -13.40 -7.96 23.77
CA THR A 436 -13.59 -6.54 23.43
C THR A 436 -14.52 -6.36 22.22
N CYS A 437 -14.41 -7.20 21.18
CA CYS A 437 -15.31 -7.05 20.04
C CYS A 437 -16.74 -7.51 20.35
N LYS A 438 -16.94 -8.60 21.11
CA LYS A 438 -18.28 -9.02 21.55
C LYS A 438 -19.00 -7.95 22.36
N GLN A 439 -18.29 -7.23 23.23
CA GLN A 439 -18.81 -6.09 23.99
C GLN A 439 -19.24 -4.93 23.08
N ALA A 440 -18.55 -4.68 21.97
CA ALA A 440 -18.90 -3.64 21.00
C ALA A 440 -20.19 -3.95 20.21
N TYR A 441 -20.66 -5.20 20.20
CA TYR A 441 -21.76 -5.68 19.36
C TYR A 441 -22.86 -6.46 20.11
N ASP A 442 -23.06 -6.17 21.40
CA ASP A 442 -24.08 -6.81 22.27
C ASP A 442 -24.06 -8.36 22.20
N GLU A 443 -22.88 -8.99 22.24
CA GLU A 443 -22.70 -10.44 22.14
C GLU A 443 -23.19 -11.11 20.83
N LYS A 444 -23.53 -10.33 19.80
CA LYS A 444 -23.98 -10.86 18.48
C LYS A 444 -22.85 -11.53 17.68
N LEU A 445 -21.60 -11.44 18.12
CA LEU A 445 -20.44 -11.99 17.42
C LEU A 445 -20.30 -13.51 17.57
N THR A 446 -20.04 -14.16 16.45
CA THR A 446 -19.90 -15.62 16.33
C THR A 446 -18.42 -16.02 16.36
N GLU A 447 -18.09 -17.28 16.66
CA GLU A 447 -16.69 -17.78 16.61
C GLU A 447 -16.08 -17.74 15.20
N ARG A 448 -16.93 -17.60 14.17
CA ARG A 448 -16.54 -17.50 12.75
C ARG A 448 -16.27 -16.06 12.32
N MET A 449 -16.34 -15.11 13.26
CA MET A 449 -16.04 -13.70 13.03
C MET A 449 -14.75 -13.30 13.75
N ILE A 450 -14.03 -12.34 13.17
CA ILE A 450 -12.87 -11.67 13.77
C ILE A 450 -12.99 -10.17 13.52
N CYS A 451 -12.46 -9.36 14.45
CA CYS A 451 -12.56 -7.91 14.36
C CYS A 451 -11.19 -7.27 14.19
N ALA A 452 -11.16 -6.16 13.45
CA ALA A 452 -10.00 -5.32 13.32
C ALA A 452 -10.42 -3.85 13.32
N GLY A 453 -9.68 -2.99 14.03
CA GLY A 453 -9.97 -1.57 14.10
C GLY A 453 -9.35 -0.88 15.31
N PHE A 454 -9.33 0.44 15.29
CA PHE A 454 -8.85 1.24 16.40
C PHE A 454 -10.03 1.63 17.32
N PRO A 455 -9.91 1.57 18.66
CA PRO A 455 -11.00 1.96 19.56
C PRO A 455 -11.48 3.41 19.36
N LYS A 456 -10.61 4.30 18.90
CA LYS A 456 -10.95 5.71 18.57
C LYS A 456 -11.62 5.88 17.20
N GLY A 457 -11.81 4.82 16.42
CA GLY A 457 -12.20 4.91 15.01
C GLY A 457 -11.09 5.49 14.13
N GLY A 458 -11.48 6.20 13.08
CA GLY A 458 -10.60 6.92 12.14
C GLY A 458 -10.06 6.09 10.97
N ILE A 459 -9.70 4.82 11.17
CA ILE A 459 -9.23 3.90 10.11
C ILE A 459 -9.99 2.59 10.20
N ASP A 460 -10.65 2.21 9.10
CA ASP A 460 -11.54 1.05 9.01
C ASP A 460 -11.77 0.64 7.54
N ALA A 461 -12.33 -0.55 7.31
CA ALA A 461 -12.89 -0.93 6.02
C ALA A 461 -14.20 -0.18 5.76
N CYS A 462 -14.54 0.13 4.51
CA CYS A 462 -15.77 0.85 4.21
C CYS A 462 -16.53 0.24 3.02
N GLN A 463 -17.66 0.85 2.67
CA GLN A 463 -18.57 0.39 1.62
C GLN A 463 -17.83 0.16 0.30
N GLY A 464 -17.84 -1.06 -0.23
CA GLY A 464 -17.14 -1.46 -1.45
C GLY A 464 -15.79 -2.15 -1.23
N ASP A 465 -15.29 -2.21 0.01
CA ASP A 465 -14.18 -3.10 0.40
C ASP A 465 -14.69 -4.52 0.76
N SER A 466 -16.00 -4.68 0.94
CA SER A 466 -16.73 -5.95 1.13
C SER A 466 -16.17 -7.10 0.29
N GLY A 467 -15.91 -8.25 0.91
CA GLY A 467 -15.29 -9.42 0.28
C GLY A 467 -13.77 -9.31 0.07
N GLY A 468 -13.17 -8.14 0.28
CA GLY A 468 -11.72 -7.93 0.23
C GLY A 468 -10.95 -8.61 1.39
N PRO A 469 -9.61 -8.68 1.28
CA PRO A 469 -8.78 -9.33 2.28
C PRO A 469 -8.53 -8.49 3.53
N LEU A 470 -8.60 -9.13 4.70
CA LEU A 470 -7.79 -8.78 5.87
C LEU A 470 -6.55 -9.69 5.86
N SER A 471 -5.41 -9.11 5.48
CA SER A 471 -4.14 -9.83 5.34
C SER A 471 -3.21 -9.57 6.52
N CYS A 472 -2.74 -10.61 7.21
CA CYS A 472 -1.77 -10.50 8.32
C CYS A 472 -0.43 -11.16 7.97
N LEU A 473 0.65 -10.58 8.48
CA LEU A 473 2.01 -11.12 8.36
C LEU A 473 2.30 -12.13 9.48
N TYR A 474 2.65 -13.36 9.11
CA TYR A 474 3.17 -14.41 10.01
C TYR A 474 4.43 -15.01 9.38
N GLU A 475 5.52 -15.11 10.16
CA GLU A 475 6.83 -15.67 9.75
C GLU A 475 7.35 -15.26 8.35
N GLY A 476 7.08 -14.01 7.95
CA GLY A 476 7.52 -13.45 6.67
C GLY A 476 6.55 -13.64 5.49
N ARG A 477 5.46 -14.41 5.66
CA ARG A 477 4.39 -14.60 4.66
C ARG A 477 3.11 -13.88 5.05
N TRP A 478 2.32 -13.49 4.05
CA TRP A 478 1.02 -12.87 4.22
C TRP A 478 -0.11 -13.89 4.08
N TYR A 479 -0.99 -13.91 5.07
CA TYR A 479 -2.10 -14.83 5.21
C TYR A 479 -3.43 -14.09 5.17
N LEU A 480 -4.44 -14.71 4.56
CA LEU A 480 -5.82 -14.25 4.56
C LEU A 480 -6.45 -14.62 5.90
N THR A 481 -6.27 -13.78 6.91
CA THR A 481 -6.81 -13.99 8.27
C THR A 481 -8.32 -13.71 8.32
N GLY A 482 -8.80 -12.78 7.49
CA GLY A 482 -10.22 -12.46 7.39
C GLY A 482 -10.69 -12.00 6.01
N VAL A 483 -12.00 -12.01 5.81
CA VAL A 483 -12.70 -11.47 4.63
C VAL A 483 -13.63 -10.34 5.09
N VAL A 484 -13.57 -9.15 4.47
CA VAL A 484 -14.42 -8.00 4.86
C VAL A 484 -15.90 -8.37 4.77
N SER A 485 -16.63 -8.31 5.88
CA SER A 485 -18.04 -8.72 5.94
C SER A 485 -18.96 -7.54 6.27
N TRP A 486 -18.88 -6.98 7.48
CA TRP A 486 -19.77 -5.89 7.91
C TRP A 486 -19.13 -4.97 8.97
N GLY A 487 -19.82 -3.88 9.31
CA GLY A 487 -19.42 -2.91 10.32
C GLY A 487 -20.54 -1.91 10.60
N VAL A 488 -20.40 -1.10 11.64
CA VAL A 488 -21.38 -0.03 11.97
C VAL A 488 -20.79 1.32 11.57
N GLY A 489 -21.31 1.86 10.46
CA GLY A 489 -20.71 3.01 9.79
C GLY A 489 -19.37 2.63 9.13
N CYS A 490 -18.52 3.62 8.91
CA CYS A 490 -17.10 3.41 8.62
C CYS A 490 -16.29 4.23 9.63
N ALA A 491 -15.31 3.61 10.30
CA ALA A 491 -14.34 4.31 11.13
C ALA A 491 -14.94 5.11 12.32
N GLN A 492 -16.07 4.67 12.88
CA GLN A 492 -16.65 5.29 14.09
C GLN A 492 -15.92 4.85 15.37
N PRO A 493 -15.86 5.69 16.43
CA PRO A 493 -15.33 5.27 17.72
C PRO A 493 -16.08 4.07 18.30
N ASN A 494 -15.35 3.09 18.82
CA ASN A 494 -15.83 1.79 19.32
C ASN A 494 -16.65 0.95 18.32
N ALA A 495 -16.61 1.27 17.01
CA ALA A 495 -17.06 0.37 15.95
C ALA A 495 -15.82 -0.21 15.25
N TYR A 496 -15.73 -1.54 15.22
CA TYR A 496 -14.65 -2.28 14.57
C TYR A 496 -15.16 -2.90 13.27
N GLY A 497 -14.32 -2.99 12.25
CA GLY A 497 -14.64 -3.81 11.08
C GLY A 497 -14.78 -5.27 11.52
N VAL A 498 -15.84 -5.94 11.07
CA VAL A 498 -16.11 -7.36 11.32
C VAL A 498 -15.86 -8.15 10.03
N TYR A 499 -15.09 -9.22 10.17
CA TYR A 499 -14.56 -10.02 9.08
C TYR A 499 -14.88 -11.49 9.32
N SER A 500 -15.16 -12.26 8.27
CA SER A 500 -15.27 -13.71 8.37
C SER A 500 -13.87 -14.30 8.66
N LYS A 501 -13.72 -15.00 9.78
CA LYS A 501 -12.45 -15.55 10.27
C LYS A 501 -12.08 -16.81 9.48
N VAL A 502 -11.14 -16.66 8.55
CA VAL A 502 -10.83 -17.71 7.56
C VAL A 502 -10.26 -18.97 8.19
N GLN A 503 -9.44 -18.86 9.23
CA GLN A 503 -8.89 -20.00 9.99
C GLN A 503 -9.95 -20.90 10.66
N VAL A 504 -11.18 -20.40 10.84
CA VAL A 504 -12.32 -21.21 11.37
C VAL A 504 -13.17 -21.81 10.23
N LEU A 505 -12.88 -21.43 8.99
CA LEU A 505 -13.62 -21.77 7.77
C LEU A 505 -12.74 -22.48 6.72
N GLU A 506 -11.46 -22.73 7.03
CA GLU A 506 -10.45 -23.33 6.15
C GLU A 506 -10.85 -24.73 5.69
N ASP A 507 -11.34 -25.59 6.59
CA ASP A 507 -11.88 -26.93 6.28
C ASP A 507 -12.94 -26.88 5.17
N TRP A 508 -13.81 -25.87 5.21
CA TRP A 508 -14.85 -25.69 4.19
C TRP A 508 -14.26 -25.21 2.87
N LEU A 509 -13.30 -24.28 2.89
CA LEU A 509 -12.60 -23.83 1.68
C LEU A 509 -11.93 -25.02 0.99
N ASP A 510 -11.16 -25.81 1.75
CA ASP A 510 -10.38 -26.93 1.25
C ASP A 510 -11.26 -28.06 0.71
N ALA A 511 -12.29 -28.47 1.47
CA ALA A 511 -13.25 -29.47 1.02
C ALA A 511 -14.03 -29.01 -0.21
N THR A 512 -14.39 -27.73 -0.27
CA THR A 512 -15.14 -27.16 -1.41
C THR A 512 -14.27 -27.07 -2.65
N MET A 513 -13.00 -26.65 -2.54
CA MET A 513 -12.07 -26.64 -3.68
C MET A 513 -11.87 -28.06 -4.23
N LYS A 514 -11.51 -29.04 -3.37
CA LYS A 514 -11.29 -30.44 -3.75
C LYS A 514 -12.52 -31.09 -4.41
N ALA A 515 -13.73 -30.74 -3.97
CA ALA A 515 -14.97 -31.23 -4.58
C ALA A 515 -15.35 -30.55 -5.92
N ASN A 516 -14.57 -29.56 -6.37
CA ASN A 516 -14.86 -28.70 -7.53
C ASN A 516 -13.63 -28.41 -8.43
N GLU A 517 -12.61 -29.28 -8.40
CA GLU A 517 -11.47 -29.24 -9.32
C GLU A 517 -11.91 -29.41 -10.80
#